data_AF-A0A2P6RQ42-F1
#
_entry.id   AF-A0A2P6RQ42-F1
#
_cell.length_a   1.000
_cell.length_b   1.000
_cell.length_c   1.000
_cell.angle_alpha   90.00
_cell.angle_beta   90.00
_cell.angle_gamma   90.00
#
_symmetry.space_group_name_H-M   'P 1'
#
loop_
_entity.id
_entity.type
_entity.pdbx_description
1 polymer ?
#
loop_
_entity_poly.entity_id
_entity_poly.type
_entity_poly.pdbx_seq_one_letter_code
_entity_poly.pdbx_strand_id
1 'polypeptide(L)'
;MATALINISSVPINILILLFILPSACSTNFQIARFDATAANIVYEGDAVPSVGVIELIDKVNYVCRVGRATYAERVPLWDCHAGKAADFTTHFSFIVDTQGAATNGSGFGFFLAPFGFQIPLNSAGGFLGLFNTTTSDFAGNHIVLVEFDSYVNPDWDPAYQHVGINNSIASVVMTPWNVSLHDGDTTDVWISYNATTTSLKCSVELPKYPCFSIGDN
;
A
#
# COMPACT_ATOMS: atom_id res chain seq x y z
N MET A 1 -18.10 39.67 21.32
CA MET A 1 -17.72 38.97 20.07
C MET A 1 -18.50 37.68 20.02
N ALA A 2 -19.07 37.37 18.85
CA ALA A 2 -20.33 36.63 18.72
C ALA A 2 -20.32 35.19 19.27
N THR A 3 -21.20 34.94 20.23
CA THR A 3 -21.67 33.63 20.67
C THR A 3 -22.95 33.29 19.93
N ALA A 4 -22.95 32.23 19.12
CA ALA A 4 -24.17 31.70 18.51
C ALA A 4 -24.81 30.69 19.47
N LEU A 5 -25.90 31.08 20.11
CA LEU A 5 -26.76 30.17 20.86
C LEU A 5 -27.78 29.56 19.89
N ILE A 6 -27.68 28.25 19.64
CA ILE A 6 -28.68 27.50 18.89
C ILE A 6 -29.89 27.30 19.81
N ASN A 7 -31.00 27.98 19.50
CA ASN A 7 -32.27 27.82 20.21
C ASN A 7 -32.96 26.53 19.75
N ILE A 8 -33.09 25.55 20.66
CA ILE A 8 -33.63 24.20 20.37
C ILE A 8 -35.17 24.17 20.52
N SER A 9 -35.85 25.30 20.37
CA SER A 9 -37.31 25.33 20.34
C SER A 9 -37.81 24.87 18.97
N SER A 10 -38.40 23.67 18.93
CA SER A 10 -39.15 23.06 17.82
C SER A 10 -38.34 22.52 16.63
N VAL A 11 -37.39 21.62 16.89
CA VAL A 11 -37.02 20.63 15.87
C VAL A 11 -38.16 19.61 15.81
N PRO A 12 -38.87 19.43 14.67
CA PRO A 12 -39.92 18.43 14.57
C PRO A 12 -39.34 17.04 14.85
N ILE A 13 -40.00 16.25 15.69
CA ILE A 13 -39.55 14.92 16.16
C ILE A 13 -39.15 13.99 15.00
N ASN A 14 -39.75 14.16 13.82
CA ASN A 14 -39.41 13.44 12.59
C ASN A 14 -37.97 13.68 12.08
N ILE A 15 -37.38 14.87 12.32
CA ILE A 15 -35.99 15.18 11.95
C ILE A 15 -35.00 14.50 12.90
N LEU A 16 -35.37 14.34 14.18
CA LEU A 16 -34.52 13.67 15.16
C LEU A 16 -34.43 12.16 14.90
N ILE A 17 -35.52 11.54 14.41
CA ILE A 17 -35.57 10.13 14.04
C ILE A 17 -34.70 9.83 12.81
N LEU A 18 -34.57 10.75 11.85
CA LEU A 18 -33.75 10.55 10.64
C LEU A 18 -32.25 10.36 10.95
N LEU A 19 -31.74 11.01 12.01
CA LEU A 19 -30.33 10.90 12.42
C LEU A 19 -29.99 9.52 13.01
N PHE A 20 -30.97 8.80 13.56
CA PHE A 20 -30.79 7.44 14.09
C PHE A 20 -30.83 6.34 13.02
N ILE A 21 -31.15 6.69 11.76
CA ILE A 21 -31.22 5.75 10.63
C ILE A 21 -29.95 5.81 9.77
N LEU A 22 -29.01 6.72 10.07
CA LEU A 22 -27.73 6.75 9.38
C LEU A 22 -26.93 5.50 9.77
N PRO A 23 -26.52 4.64 8.80
CA PRO A 23 -25.67 3.51 9.10
C PRO A 23 -24.37 4.04 9.73
N SER A 24 -24.08 3.60 10.95
CA SER A 24 -22.80 3.85 11.58
C SER A 24 -21.74 3.07 10.81
N ALA A 25 -20.86 3.79 10.11
CA ALA A 25 -19.68 3.19 9.50
C ALA A 25 -18.55 3.20 10.54
N CYS A 26 -17.99 2.03 10.84
CA CYS A 26 -16.74 1.93 11.57
C CYS A 26 -15.59 2.18 10.58
N SER A 27 -14.93 3.34 10.69
CA SER A 27 -13.77 3.67 9.85
C SER A 27 -12.48 3.53 10.64
N THR A 28 -11.43 3.04 9.97
CA THR A 28 -10.06 3.06 10.47
C THR A 28 -9.32 4.18 9.74
N ASN A 29 -8.66 5.06 10.47
CA ASN A 29 -7.88 6.16 9.91
C ASN A 29 -6.64 6.40 10.77
N PHE A 30 -5.49 6.54 10.13
CA PHE A 30 -4.24 6.89 10.79
C PHE A 30 -3.37 7.73 9.86
N GLN A 31 -2.53 8.57 10.47
CA GLN A 31 -1.53 9.36 9.77
C GLN A 31 -0.23 9.25 10.57
N ILE A 32 0.84 8.79 9.92
CA ILE A 32 2.15 8.61 10.55
C ILE A 32 3.13 9.50 9.80
N ALA A 33 3.47 10.63 10.42
CA ALA A 33 4.41 11.58 9.83
C ALA A 33 5.88 11.23 10.12
N ARG A 34 6.13 10.32 11.08
CA ARG A 34 7.46 9.94 11.53
C ARG A 34 7.46 8.52 12.08
N PHE A 35 8.49 7.75 11.72
CA PHE A 35 8.70 6.38 12.16
C PHE A 35 9.85 6.31 13.16
N ASP A 36 9.53 5.94 14.40
CA ASP A 36 10.49 5.83 15.50
C ASP A 36 10.45 4.41 16.12
N ALA A 37 11.58 3.95 16.64
CA ALA A 37 11.73 2.58 17.17
C ALA A 37 10.83 2.26 18.39
N THR A 38 10.31 3.28 19.06
CA THR A 38 9.41 3.13 20.22
C THR A 38 7.93 3.13 19.83
N ALA A 39 7.60 3.40 18.57
CA ALA A 39 6.23 3.45 18.10
C ALA A 39 5.65 2.03 17.97
N ALA A 40 4.51 1.77 18.63
CA ALA A 40 3.89 0.44 18.67
C ALA A 40 2.85 0.20 17.56
N ASN A 41 2.60 1.19 16.71
CA ASN A 41 1.60 1.16 15.66
C ASN A 41 2.11 0.55 14.34
N ILE A 42 3.43 0.31 14.22
CA ILE A 42 4.05 -0.37 13.08
C ILE A 42 4.84 -1.59 13.59
N VAL A 43 4.62 -2.72 12.94
CA VAL A 43 5.42 -3.94 13.12
C VAL A 43 6.44 -4.01 12.01
N TYR A 44 7.71 -4.09 12.38
CA TYR A 44 8.83 -4.26 11.47
C TYR A 44 9.28 -5.72 11.46
N GLU A 45 9.45 -6.29 10.27
CA GLU A 45 9.83 -7.67 10.05
C GLU A 45 10.96 -7.77 9.02
N GLY A 46 11.74 -8.84 9.11
CA GLY A 46 12.93 -9.02 8.28
C GLY A 46 13.95 -7.93 8.56
N ASP A 47 14.37 -7.24 7.51
CA ASP A 47 15.35 -6.16 7.55
C ASP A 47 14.76 -4.76 7.78
N ALA A 48 13.43 -4.62 7.74
CA ALA A 48 12.85 -3.30 7.86
C ALA A 48 13.16 -2.69 9.22
N VAL A 49 13.58 -1.43 9.24
CA VAL A 49 13.90 -0.71 10.48
C VAL A 49 13.46 0.76 10.38
N PRO A 50 13.01 1.36 11.49
CA PRO A 50 12.84 2.80 11.55
C PRO A 50 14.22 3.48 11.65
N SER A 51 14.44 4.49 10.81
CA SER A 51 15.71 5.23 10.73
C SER A 51 15.42 6.72 10.53
N VAL A 52 15.83 7.57 11.47
CA VAL A 52 15.72 9.04 11.37
C VAL A 52 14.31 9.55 10.99
N GLY A 53 13.25 8.84 11.38
CA GLY A 53 11.87 9.20 11.09
C GLY A 53 11.29 8.62 9.80
N VAL A 54 12.05 7.83 9.04
CA VAL A 54 11.57 7.05 7.88
C VAL A 54 11.63 5.55 8.16
N ILE A 55 11.02 4.74 7.29
CA ILE A 55 11.22 3.29 7.26
C ILE A 55 12.28 2.99 6.21
N GLU A 56 13.39 2.36 6.62
CA GLU A 56 14.30 1.70 5.70
C GLU A 56 13.84 0.26 5.52
N LEU A 57 13.33 -0.08 4.33
CA LEU A 57 12.90 -1.46 4.04
C LEU A 57 14.10 -2.41 3.95
N ILE A 58 15.23 -1.93 3.45
CA ILE A 58 16.48 -2.71 3.34
C ILE A 58 17.64 -1.80 3.79
N ASP A 59 18.18 -2.05 4.99
CA ASP A 59 19.28 -1.28 5.59
C ASP A 59 20.69 -1.75 5.16
N LYS A 60 20.76 -2.89 4.46
CA LYS A 60 21.99 -3.63 4.17
C LYS A 60 22.18 -3.87 2.69
N VAL A 61 22.41 -2.78 1.94
CA VAL A 61 22.57 -2.76 0.48
C VAL A 61 23.66 -3.69 -0.09
N ASN A 62 24.67 -4.05 0.71
CA ASN A 62 25.76 -4.94 0.29
C ASN A 62 25.41 -6.43 0.32
N TYR A 63 24.21 -6.79 0.79
CA TYR A 63 23.77 -8.17 0.87
C TYR A 63 22.61 -8.40 -0.08
N VAL A 64 22.69 -9.46 -0.88
CA VAL A 64 21.62 -9.88 -1.77
C VAL A 64 20.54 -10.66 -1.03
N CYS A 65 19.39 -10.84 -1.67
CA CYS A 65 18.30 -11.70 -1.20
C CYS A 65 17.76 -11.30 0.18
N ARG A 66 17.51 -10.00 0.36
CA ARG A 66 16.98 -9.43 1.60
C ARG A 66 15.49 -9.15 1.46
N VAL A 67 14.80 -9.20 2.59
CA VAL A 67 13.37 -8.87 2.70
C VAL A 67 13.20 -8.03 3.95
N GLY A 68 12.56 -6.88 3.81
CA GLY A 68 12.05 -6.12 4.94
C GLY A 68 10.62 -5.72 4.69
N ARG A 69 9.83 -5.73 5.76
CA ARG A 69 8.41 -5.44 5.72
C ARG A 69 7.99 -4.61 6.91
N ALA A 70 7.18 -3.60 6.67
CA ALA A 70 6.55 -2.82 7.72
C ALA A 70 5.03 -2.89 7.57
N THR A 71 4.32 -3.21 8.65
CA THR A 71 2.87 -3.36 8.65
C THR A 71 2.21 -2.58 9.77
N TYR A 72 0.99 -2.10 9.56
CA TYR A 72 0.20 -1.51 10.64
C TYR A 72 -0.14 -2.59 11.68
N ALA A 73 0.05 -2.27 12.95
CA ALA A 73 -0.02 -3.25 14.04
C ALA A 73 -1.44 -3.78 14.32
N GLU A 74 -2.47 -3.06 13.90
CA GLU A 74 -3.86 -3.42 14.14
C GLU A 74 -4.56 -3.91 12.87
N ARG A 75 -5.69 -4.60 13.05
CA ARG A 75 -6.52 -5.08 11.96
C ARG A 75 -7.19 -3.91 11.26
N VAL A 76 -7.16 -3.92 9.93
CA VAL A 76 -7.96 -3.02 9.09
C VAL A 76 -9.14 -3.81 8.52
N PRO A 77 -10.39 -3.55 8.93
CA PRO A 77 -11.56 -4.26 8.41
C PRO A 77 -11.86 -3.83 6.96
N LEU A 78 -11.56 -4.70 5.99
CA LEU A 78 -11.80 -4.44 4.56
C LEU A 78 -13.11 -5.02 4.04
N TRP A 79 -13.71 -5.97 4.77
CA TRP A 79 -14.92 -6.67 4.37
C TRP A 79 -15.74 -7.08 5.60
N ASP A 80 -17.05 -6.83 5.56
CA ASP A 80 -18.03 -7.38 6.51
C ASP A 80 -18.76 -8.57 5.87
N CYS A 81 -18.50 -9.77 6.38
CA CYS A 81 -19.11 -11.00 5.88
C CYS A 81 -20.59 -11.15 6.25
N HIS A 82 -21.07 -10.49 7.29
CA HIS A 82 -22.48 -10.53 7.70
C HIS A 82 -23.31 -9.58 6.83
N ALA A 83 -22.78 -8.40 6.53
CA ALA A 83 -23.45 -7.43 5.66
C ALA A 83 -23.19 -7.66 4.16
N GLY A 84 -22.18 -8.46 3.80
CA GLY A 84 -21.76 -8.66 2.42
C GLY A 84 -21.20 -7.39 1.78
N LYS A 85 -20.51 -6.55 2.56
CA LYS A 85 -20.02 -5.23 2.13
C LYS A 85 -18.51 -5.14 2.22
N ALA A 86 -17.86 -4.72 1.13
CA ALA A 86 -16.47 -4.29 1.14
C ALA A 86 -16.36 -2.81 1.56
N ALA A 87 -15.24 -2.45 2.16
CA ALA A 87 -14.91 -1.08 2.51
C ALA A 87 -14.20 -0.38 1.34
N ASP A 88 -14.55 0.89 1.09
CA ASP A 88 -13.70 1.79 0.32
C ASP A 88 -12.46 2.14 1.17
N PHE A 89 -11.30 2.30 0.52
CA PHE A 89 -10.12 2.82 1.20
C PHE A 89 -9.32 3.75 0.31
N THR A 90 -8.57 4.64 0.96
CA THR A 90 -7.53 5.45 0.32
C THR A 90 -6.31 5.43 1.23
N THR A 91 -5.13 5.26 0.65
CA THR A 91 -3.85 5.46 1.33
C THR A 91 -2.99 6.41 0.53
N HIS A 92 -2.15 7.16 1.24
CA HIS A 92 -1.14 8.03 0.68
C HIS A 92 0.17 7.80 1.43
N PHE A 93 1.25 7.66 0.67
CA PHE A 93 2.60 7.58 1.21
C PHE A 93 3.59 8.18 0.22
N SER A 94 4.75 8.56 0.74
CA SER A 94 5.88 8.97 -0.07
C SER A 94 7.08 8.06 0.18
N PHE A 95 7.90 7.88 -0.85
CA PHE A 95 9.09 7.05 -0.78
C PHE A 95 10.25 7.69 -1.55
N ILE A 96 11.46 7.21 -1.28
CA ILE A 96 12.67 7.50 -2.06
C ILE A 96 13.34 6.15 -2.34
N VAL A 97 13.80 5.96 -3.58
CA VAL A 97 14.72 4.87 -3.92
C VAL A 97 16.09 5.47 -4.21
N ASP A 98 17.10 5.01 -3.46
CA ASP A 98 18.50 5.31 -3.73
C ASP A 98 19.13 4.09 -4.44
N THR A 99 19.40 4.25 -5.73
CA THR A 99 20.01 3.22 -6.59
C THR A 99 21.53 3.16 -6.42
N GLN A 100 22.15 4.14 -5.75
CA GLN A 100 23.60 4.29 -5.60
C GLN A 100 24.36 4.23 -6.95
N GLY A 101 23.70 4.59 -8.05
CA GLY A 101 24.25 4.48 -9.40
C GLY A 101 24.53 3.04 -9.85
N ALA A 102 23.85 2.05 -9.26
CA ALA A 102 23.99 0.66 -9.65
C ALA A 102 23.61 0.43 -11.11
N ALA A 103 24.38 -0.40 -11.81
CA ALA A 103 24.10 -0.75 -13.21
C ALA A 103 22.82 -1.60 -13.36
N THR A 104 22.45 -2.31 -12.31
CA THR A 104 21.24 -3.13 -12.21
C THR A 104 20.59 -2.86 -10.86
N ASN A 105 19.30 -2.50 -10.88
CA ASN A 105 18.50 -2.28 -9.68
C ASN A 105 17.64 -3.50 -9.43
N GLY A 106 17.31 -3.79 -8.17
CA GLY A 106 16.39 -4.86 -7.87
C GLY A 106 16.20 -5.16 -6.39
N SER A 107 15.08 -5.78 -6.03
CA SER A 107 14.02 -6.24 -6.95
C SER A 107 12.85 -5.26 -7.07
N GLY A 108 12.50 -4.56 -6.00
CA GLY A 108 11.40 -3.62 -5.99
C GLY A 108 10.82 -3.51 -4.58
N PHE A 109 9.68 -2.86 -4.46
CA PHE A 109 8.90 -2.78 -3.22
C PHE A 109 7.43 -2.56 -3.57
N GLY A 110 6.54 -2.54 -2.57
CA GLY A 110 5.15 -2.23 -2.83
C GLY A 110 4.31 -2.02 -1.59
N PHE A 111 3.10 -1.51 -1.82
CA PHE A 111 2.03 -1.51 -0.84
C PHE A 111 1.23 -2.80 -0.98
N PHE A 112 0.89 -3.46 0.14
CA PHE A 112 0.14 -4.70 0.09
C PHE A 112 -0.95 -4.76 1.15
N LEU A 113 -1.97 -5.55 0.84
CA LEU A 113 -3.00 -6.01 1.77
C LEU A 113 -2.89 -7.53 1.84
N ALA A 114 -2.85 -8.08 3.06
CA ALA A 114 -2.77 -9.52 3.30
C ALA A 114 -3.58 -9.88 4.55
N PRO A 115 -3.89 -11.18 4.76
CA PRO A 115 -4.52 -11.64 5.99
C PRO A 115 -3.75 -11.17 7.23
N PHE A 116 -4.46 -10.78 8.29
CA PHE A 116 -3.83 -10.31 9.51
C PHE A 116 -2.91 -11.39 10.10
N GLY A 117 -1.65 -11.03 10.38
CA GLY A 117 -0.63 -11.97 10.85
C GLY A 117 0.04 -12.78 9.72
N PHE A 118 -0.20 -12.45 8.45
CA PHE A 118 0.54 -13.02 7.32
C PHE A 118 2.04 -12.92 7.56
N GLN A 119 2.77 -14.03 7.43
CA GLN A 119 4.21 -14.11 7.70
C GLN A 119 4.99 -13.94 6.40
N ILE A 120 6.24 -13.49 6.48
CA ILE A 120 7.14 -13.48 5.31
C ILE A 120 7.35 -14.94 4.89
N PRO A 121 6.99 -15.34 3.65
CA PRO A 121 7.20 -16.72 3.20
C PRO A 121 8.69 -17.07 3.17
N LEU A 122 9.02 -18.33 3.38
CA LEU A 122 10.40 -18.77 3.16
C LEU A 122 10.75 -18.68 1.67
N ASN A 123 12.01 -18.33 1.39
CA ASN A 123 12.54 -18.17 0.03
C ASN A 123 11.77 -17.15 -0.83
N SER A 124 11.30 -16.06 -0.21
CA SER A 124 10.51 -15.00 -0.84
C SER A 124 11.30 -13.74 -1.21
N ALA A 125 12.63 -13.81 -1.22
CA ALA A 125 13.46 -12.65 -1.53
C ALA A 125 13.51 -12.36 -3.04
N GLY A 126 14.03 -11.19 -3.41
CA GLY A 126 14.16 -10.79 -4.81
C GLY A 126 12.81 -10.50 -5.44
N GLY A 127 12.58 -10.98 -6.67
CA GLY A 127 11.36 -10.73 -7.44
C GLY A 127 10.06 -11.17 -6.75
N PHE A 128 10.13 -12.00 -5.71
CA PHE A 128 8.96 -12.38 -4.90
C PHE A 128 8.54 -11.33 -3.85
N LEU A 129 9.30 -10.24 -3.72
CA LEU A 129 9.00 -9.04 -2.91
C LEU A 129 8.67 -9.29 -1.43
N GLY A 130 9.06 -10.44 -0.87
CA GLY A 130 8.71 -10.80 0.51
C GLY A 130 7.27 -11.26 0.71
N LEU A 131 6.52 -11.48 -0.38
CA LEU A 131 5.08 -11.78 -0.37
C LEU A 131 4.75 -13.14 -0.99
N PHE A 132 5.55 -13.60 -1.94
CA PHE A 132 5.33 -14.85 -2.65
C PHE A 132 6.51 -15.81 -2.53
N ASN A 133 6.34 -17.03 -3.01
CA ASN A 133 7.45 -17.94 -3.30
C ASN A 133 7.04 -18.81 -4.50
N THR A 134 7.91 -19.72 -4.92
CA THR A 134 7.69 -20.60 -6.08
C THR A 134 6.46 -21.50 -5.98
N THR A 135 5.85 -21.64 -4.79
CA THR A 135 4.63 -22.44 -4.59
C THR A 135 3.37 -21.60 -4.44
N THR A 136 3.51 -20.29 -4.21
CA THR A 136 2.39 -19.37 -3.96
C THR A 136 2.25 -18.25 -4.98
N SER A 137 3.23 -18.10 -5.88
CA SER A 137 3.30 -17.06 -6.92
C SER A 137 2.04 -16.98 -7.77
N ASP A 138 1.50 -18.13 -8.17
CA ASP A 138 0.30 -18.23 -9.02
C ASP A 138 -0.91 -18.77 -8.26
N PHE A 139 -0.83 -18.80 -6.92
CA PHE A 139 -1.89 -19.36 -6.10
C PHE A 139 -3.00 -18.34 -5.85
N ALA A 140 -4.14 -18.52 -6.50
CA ALA A 140 -5.32 -17.65 -6.38
C ALA A 140 -5.87 -17.51 -4.94
N GLY A 141 -5.48 -18.39 -4.00
CA GLY A 141 -5.89 -18.33 -2.59
C GLY A 141 -4.90 -17.63 -1.66
N ASN A 142 -3.87 -16.93 -2.18
CA ASN A 142 -2.91 -16.20 -1.37
C ASN A 142 -3.56 -15.02 -0.59
N HIS A 143 -4.72 -14.54 -1.07
CA HIS A 143 -5.47 -13.39 -0.53
C HIS A 143 -4.60 -12.13 -0.37
N ILE A 144 -3.66 -11.93 -1.31
CA ILE A 144 -2.78 -10.77 -1.35
C ILE A 144 -3.23 -9.85 -2.48
N VAL A 145 -3.37 -8.57 -2.15
CA VAL A 145 -3.45 -7.49 -3.14
C VAL A 145 -2.17 -6.68 -3.00
N LEU A 146 -1.50 -6.40 -4.11
CA LEU A 146 -0.23 -5.68 -4.13
C LEU A 146 -0.30 -4.58 -5.20
N VAL A 147 0.26 -3.43 -4.85
CA VAL A 147 0.67 -2.41 -5.82
C VAL A 147 2.19 -2.37 -5.78
N GLU A 148 2.83 -2.87 -6.83
CA GLU A 148 4.28 -3.02 -6.90
C GLU A 148 4.96 -1.88 -7.67
N PHE A 149 6.20 -1.61 -7.26
CA PHE A 149 7.17 -0.77 -7.93
C PHE A 149 8.35 -1.67 -8.28
N ASP A 150 8.27 -2.32 -9.44
CA ASP A 150 9.21 -3.31 -9.89
C ASP A 150 10.38 -2.65 -10.64
N SER A 151 11.58 -2.90 -10.14
CA SER A 151 12.83 -2.35 -10.66
C SER A 151 13.71 -3.40 -11.35
N TYR A 152 13.29 -4.67 -11.39
CA TYR A 152 14.04 -5.77 -11.94
C TYR A 152 13.15 -6.71 -12.75
N VAL A 153 13.35 -6.73 -14.06
CA VAL A 153 12.57 -7.60 -14.95
C VAL A 153 12.90 -9.07 -14.72
N ASN A 154 11.93 -9.81 -14.21
CA ASN A 154 11.88 -11.27 -14.14
C ASN A 154 11.13 -11.84 -15.37
N PRO A 155 11.83 -12.39 -16.38
CA PRO A 155 11.22 -12.77 -17.66
C PRO A 155 10.11 -13.82 -17.60
N ASP A 156 10.00 -14.54 -16.48
CA ASP A 156 9.00 -15.57 -16.26
C ASP A 156 7.60 -14.99 -15.99
N TRP A 157 7.50 -13.75 -15.48
CA TRP A 157 6.20 -13.11 -15.15
C TRP A 157 6.10 -11.62 -15.49
N ASP A 158 7.21 -10.92 -15.74
CA ASP A 158 7.20 -9.48 -15.99
C ASP A 158 7.13 -9.11 -17.48
N PRO A 159 6.62 -7.90 -17.80
CA PRO A 159 6.91 -7.27 -19.07
C PRO A 159 8.43 -7.04 -19.24
N ALA A 160 8.87 -6.82 -20.48
CA ALA A 160 10.29 -6.58 -20.80
C ALA A 160 10.84 -5.20 -20.33
N TYR A 161 10.24 -4.60 -19.31
CA TYR A 161 10.59 -3.30 -18.75
C TYR A 161 10.23 -3.22 -17.26
N GLN A 162 10.95 -2.37 -16.52
CA GLN A 162 10.61 -1.98 -15.15
C GLN A 162 9.25 -1.28 -15.13
N HIS A 163 8.44 -1.51 -14.11
CA HIS A 163 7.04 -1.11 -14.13
C HIS A 163 6.47 -0.84 -12.74
N VAL A 164 5.34 -0.13 -12.73
CA VAL A 164 4.43 -0.10 -11.58
C VAL A 164 3.21 -0.94 -11.93
N GLY A 165 2.80 -1.79 -10.99
CA GLY A 165 1.84 -2.86 -11.23
C GLY A 165 0.76 -2.96 -10.17
N ILE A 166 -0.41 -3.51 -10.54
CA ILE A 166 -1.44 -3.98 -9.60
C ILE A 166 -1.56 -5.50 -9.75
N ASN A 167 -1.43 -6.18 -8.63
CA ASN A 167 -1.18 -7.60 -8.55
C ASN A 167 -2.21 -8.28 -7.64
N ASN A 168 -2.73 -9.43 -8.10
CA ASN A 168 -3.44 -10.42 -7.28
C ASN A 168 -2.69 -11.78 -7.24
N SER A 169 -1.52 -11.83 -7.88
CA SER A 169 -0.56 -12.93 -7.97
C SER A 169 0.84 -12.33 -8.15
N ILE A 170 1.88 -13.11 -8.43
CA ILE A 170 3.19 -12.53 -8.76
C ILE A 170 3.12 -11.68 -10.03
N ALA A 171 2.33 -12.10 -11.02
CA ALA A 171 2.18 -11.37 -12.27
C ALA A 171 1.16 -10.24 -12.11
N SER A 172 1.55 -9.05 -12.56
CA SER A 172 0.68 -7.86 -12.64
C SER A 172 -0.53 -8.10 -13.55
N VAL A 173 -1.72 -7.70 -13.07
CA VAL A 173 -2.97 -7.69 -13.87
C VAL A 173 -3.02 -6.45 -14.77
N VAL A 174 -2.53 -5.33 -14.25
CA VAL A 174 -2.37 -4.07 -14.99
C VAL A 174 -1.06 -3.43 -14.58
N MET A 175 -0.37 -2.84 -15.55
CA MET A 175 0.95 -2.26 -15.34
C MET A 175 1.22 -1.10 -16.28
N THR A 176 2.15 -0.24 -15.89
CA THR A 176 2.69 0.83 -16.74
C THR A 176 4.21 0.89 -16.61
N PRO A 177 4.95 1.23 -17.69
CA PRO A 177 6.39 1.41 -17.60
C PRO A 177 6.77 2.44 -16.52
N TRP A 178 7.79 2.11 -15.74
CA TRP A 178 8.38 2.97 -14.71
C TRP A 178 9.86 2.64 -14.59
N ASN A 179 10.74 3.62 -14.81
CA ASN A 179 12.19 3.38 -14.77
C ASN A 179 12.77 3.98 -13.51
N VAL A 180 13.16 3.12 -12.56
CA VAL A 180 13.66 3.55 -11.24
C VAL A 180 14.90 4.45 -11.36
N SER A 181 15.77 4.22 -12.35
CA SER A 181 17.00 4.98 -12.52
C SER A 181 16.75 6.42 -12.98
N LEU A 182 15.57 6.71 -13.56
CA LEU A 182 15.17 8.09 -13.88
C LEU A 182 14.66 8.86 -12.66
N HIS A 183 14.37 8.15 -11.56
CA HIS A 183 13.78 8.68 -10.33
C HIS A 183 14.69 8.45 -9.12
N ASP A 184 15.98 8.23 -9.36
CA ASP A 184 16.99 8.03 -8.31
C ASP A 184 17.05 9.22 -7.36
N GLY A 185 16.84 8.95 -6.07
CA GLY A 185 16.80 9.97 -5.01
C GLY A 185 15.59 10.90 -5.04
N ASP A 186 14.66 10.75 -6.00
CA ASP A 186 13.47 11.58 -6.07
C ASP A 186 12.44 11.14 -5.00
N THR A 187 11.90 12.12 -4.27
CA THR A 187 10.73 11.87 -3.41
C THR A 187 9.51 11.69 -4.30
N THR A 188 8.90 10.51 -4.22
CA THR A 188 7.73 10.13 -5.03
C THR A 188 6.52 10.00 -4.13
N ASP A 189 5.42 10.66 -4.49
CA ASP A 189 4.14 10.56 -3.78
C ASP A 189 3.20 9.58 -4.49
N VAL A 190 2.54 8.73 -3.71
CA VAL A 190 1.67 7.66 -4.20
C VAL A 190 0.32 7.72 -3.50
N TRP A 191 -0.75 7.72 -4.29
CA TRP A 191 -2.12 7.53 -3.81
C TRP A 191 -2.66 6.22 -4.34
N ILE A 192 -3.14 5.37 -3.44
CA ILE A 192 -3.86 4.15 -3.80
C ILE A 192 -5.27 4.29 -3.25
N SER A 193 -6.27 4.13 -4.11
CA SER A 193 -7.68 4.14 -3.70
C SER A 193 -8.42 2.93 -4.27
N TYR A 194 -9.29 2.36 -3.45
CA TYR A 194 -10.19 1.29 -3.83
C TYR A 194 -11.63 1.76 -3.69
N ASN A 195 -12.41 1.59 -4.76
CA ASN A 195 -13.84 1.83 -4.75
C ASN A 195 -14.57 0.49 -4.71
N ALA A 196 -15.24 0.21 -3.59
CA ALA A 196 -15.95 -1.04 -3.34
C ALA A 196 -17.21 -1.18 -4.22
N THR A 197 -17.79 -0.08 -4.69
CA THR A 197 -18.97 -0.10 -5.56
C THR A 197 -18.61 -0.52 -6.98
N THR A 198 -17.48 -0.03 -7.50
CA THR A 198 -17.01 -0.37 -8.85
C THR A 198 -15.97 -1.49 -8.85
N THR A 199 -15.63 -2.03 -7.68
CA THR A 199 -14.56 -3.02 -7.47
C THR A 199 -13.26 -2.66 -8.20
N SER A 200 -12.85 -1.40 -8.10
CA SER A 200 -11.69 -0.87 -8.84
C SER A 200 -10.67 -0.27 -7.88
N LEU A 201 -9.46 -0.81 -7.95
CA LEU A 201 -8.25 -0.32 -7.32
C LEU A 201 -7.51 0.58 -8.32
N LYS A 202 -7.09 1.75 -7.85
CA LYS A 202 -6.33 2.72 -8.64
C LYS A 202 -5.10 3.14 -7.89
N CYS A 203 -3.99 3.21 -8.60
CA CYS A 203 -2.74 3.78 -8.13
C CYS A 203 -2.42 5.02 -8.97
N SER A 204 -2.15 6.14 -8.31
CA SER A 204 -1.71 7.40 -8.92
C SER A 204 -0.37 7.79 -8.33
N VAL A 205 0.59 8.11 -9.20
CA VAL A 205 1.97 8.44 -8.81
C VAL A 205 2.29 9.85 -9.27
N GLU A 206 2.74 10.69 -8.33
CA GLU A 206 3.22 12.04 -8.58
C GLU A 206 4.74 12.06 -8.45
N LEU A 207 5.40 12.56 -9.50
CA LEU A 207 6.85 12.58 -9.65
C LEU A 207 7.33 14.03 -9.72
N PRO A 208 8.44 14.41 -9.05
CA PRO A 208 8.89 15.79 -9.04
C PRO A 208 9.28 16.36 -10.41
N LYS A 209 9.78 15.48 -11.31
CA LYS A 209 10.42 15.85 -12.57
C LYS A 209 9.69 15.32 -13.82
N TYR A 210 8.65 14.52 -13.65
CA TYR A 210 8.01 13.77 -14.75
C TYR A 210 6.49 13.85 -14.65
N PRO A 211 5.75 13.65 -15.76
CA PRO A 211 4.30 13.62 -15.73
C PRO A 211 3.79 12.55 -14.76
N CYS A 212 2.79 12.92 -13.96
CA CYS A 212 2.07 11.96 -13.12
C CYS A 212 1.41 10.90 -14.00
N PHE A 213 1.29 9.68 -13.47
CA PHE A 213 0.59 8.60 -14.15
C PHE A 213 -0.40 7.91 -13.20
N SER A 214 -1.31 7.14 -13.77
CA SER A 214 -2.23 6.32 -12.98
C SER A 214 -2.52 5.00 -13.69
N ILE A 215 -2.66 3.94 -12.90
CA ILE A 215 -3.08 2.62 -13.34
C ILE A 215 -4.29 2.18 -12.52
N GLY A 216 -5.15 1.33 -13.08
CA GLY A 216 -6.26 0.75 -12.34
C GLY A 216 -6.75 -0.55 -12.95
N ASP A 217 -7.21 -1.46 -12.11
CA ASP A 217 -7.87 -2.68 -12.54
C ASP A 217 -9.34 -2.38 -12.91
N ASN A 218 -9.79 -2.91 -14.04
CA ASN A 218 -11.18 -2.86 -14.49
C ASN A 218 -11.59 -4.27 -14.93
#